data_AF-A0A4P5SPZ1-F1
#
_entry.id   AF-A0A4P5SPZ1-F1
#
_cell.length_a   1.000
_cell.length_b   1.000
_cell.length_c   1.000
_cell.angle_alpha   90.00
_cell.angle_beta   90.00
_cell.angle_gamma   90.00
#
_symmetry.space_group_name_H-M   'P 1'
#
loop_
_entity.id
_entity.type
_entity.pdbx_description
1 polymer ?
#
loop_
_entity_poly.entity_id
_entity_poly.type
_entity_poly.pdbx_seq_one_letter_code
_entity_poly.pdbx_strand_id
1 'polypeptide(L)'
;MMKMSLQQCTFAALGLAALTPLPASALIKSADAAGRYAVIREDKDTGCMLTLDQRARGPGGNKALLAPACRDNGIVVFDPVAWTIERDLLVLSARKGHKAHFERGTDGVWRRDPTEGKSLGLKPL
;
A
#
# COMPACT_ATOMS: atom_id res chain seq x y z
N MET A 1 60.82 -54.36 4.94
CA MET A 1 59.76 -54.36 5.97
C MET A 1 58.64 -53.43 5.48
N MET A 2 57.41 -53.96 5.45
CA MET A 2 56.06 -53.37 5.20
C MET A 2 55.95 -52.00 4.48
N LYS A 3 55.40 -51.82 3.26
CA LYS A 3 53.99 -51.96 2.76
C LYS A 3 52.90 -51.34 3.66
N MET A 4 52.32 -50.19 3.24
CA MET A 4 50.89 -49.78 3.26
C MET A 4 50.81 -48.25 2.99
N SER A 5 50.26 -47.68 1.91
CA SER A 5 48.90 -47.72 1.32
C SER A 5 47.89 -46.78 2.00
N LEU A 6 47.20 -45.98 1.16
CA LEU A 6 45.88 -45.31 1.33
C LEU A 6 45.88 -44.00 2.16
N GLN A 7 45.12 -42.94 1.86
CA GLN A 7 44.07 -42.63 0.88
C GLN A 7 43.83 -41.11 0.91
N GLN A 8 43.53 -40.52 -0.26
CA GLN A 8 42.99 -39.17 -0.42
C GLN A 8 41.63 -38.98 0.28
N CYS A 9 41.38 -37.79 0.83
CA CYS A 9 40.02 -37.25 1.00
C CYS A 9 39.96 -35.83 0.43
N THR A 10 39.63 -35.75 -0.85
CA THR A 10 39.22 -34.52 -1.54
C THR A 10 37.80 -34.19 -1.08
N PHE A 11 37.63 -33.11 -0.30
CA PHE A 11 36.30 -32.64 0.09
C PHE A 11 35.69 -31.82 -1.06
N ALA A 12 34.71 -32.41 -1.74
CA ALA A 12 33.84 -31.69 -2.67
C ALA A 12 32.91 -30.77 -1.88
N ALA A 13 33.12 -29.46 -1.96
CA ALA A 13 32.21 -28.46 -1.43
C ALA A 13 30.99 -28.36 -2.37
N LEU A 14 29.91 -29.06 -2.03
CA LEU A 14 28.59 -28.87 -2.63
C LEU A 14 28.06 -27.49 -2.22
N GLY A 15 28.00 -26.57 -3.18
CA GLY A 15 27.40 -25.25 -3.00
C GLY A 15 25.90 -25.37 -2.75
N LEU A 16 25.45 -24.98 -1.55
CA LEU A 16 24.04 -24.77 -1.26
C LEU A 16 23.56 -23.51 -2.00
N ALA A 17 22.66 -23.69 -2.97
CA ALA A 17 21.88 -22.60 -3.51
C ALA A 17 21.01 -22.01 -2.38
N ALA A 18 21.29 -20.76 -2.01
CA ALA A 18 20.49 -20.02 -1.05
C ALA A 18 19.09 -19.78 -1.64
N LEU A 19 18.10 -20.50 -1.13
CA LEU A 19 16.69 -20.18 -1.32
C LEU A 19 16.40 -18.90 -0.54
N THR A 20 16.53 -17.74 -1.18
CA THR A 20 16.01 -16.50 -0.62
C THR A 20 14.48 -16.59 -0.58
N PRO A 21 13.83 -16.57 0.60
CA PRO A 21 12.37 -16.56 0.66
C PRO A 21 11.85 -15.28 0.01
N LEU A 22 10.98 -15.42 -1.00
CA LEU A 22 10.21 -14.30 -1.53
C LEU A 22 9.34 -13.71 -0.40
N PRO A 23 9.30 -12.38 -0.22
CA PRO A 23 8.42 -11.79 0.77
C PRO A 23 6.97 -12.16 0.41
N ALA A 24 6.28 -12.84 1.32
CA ALA A 24 4.85 -13.02 1.22
C ALA A 24 4.20 -11.63 1.34
N SER A 25 3.66 -11.10 0.25
CA SER A 25 2.84 -9.89 0.29
C SER A 25 1.68 -10.15 1.25
N ALA A 26 1.71 -9.49 2.41
CA ALA A 26 0.64 -9.58 3.37
C ALA A 26 -0.60 -8.94 2.74
N LEU A 27 -1.64 -9.75 2.51
CA LEU A 27 -2.91 -9.27 1.99
C LEU A 27 -3.47 -8.20 2.93
N ILE A 28 -3.71 -6.99 2.43
CA ILE A 28 -4.23 -5.89 3.23
C ILE A 28 -5.71 -6.14 3.47
N LYS A 29 -6.11 -6.32 4.73
CA LYS A 29 -7.53 -6.40 5.07
C LYS A 29 -8.08 -4.98 5.12
N SER A 30 -9.34 -4.80 4.74
CA SER A 30 -10.01 -3.50 4.83
C SER A 30 -9.93 -2.90 6.25
N ALA A 31 -9.96 -3.73 7.28
CA ALA A 31 -9.81 -3.27 8.67
C ALA A 31 -8.48 -2.58 8.95
N ASP A 32 -7.41 -2.98 8.25
CA ASP A 32 -6.07 -2.39 8.41
C ASP A 32 -5.93 -1.06 7.65
N ALA A 33 -6.84 -0.79 6.70
CA ALA A 33 -6.89 0.45 5.94
C ALA A 33 -7.91 1.47 6.51
N ALA A 34 -8.86 1.04 7.33
CA ALA A 34 -9.80 1.96 7.96
C ALA A 34 -9.07 2.91 8.94
N GLY A 35 -9.45 4.18 8.96
CA GLY A 35 -8.78 5.17 9.81
C GLY A 35 -8.90 6.60 9.32
N ARG A 36 -8.15 7.51 9.93
CA ARG A 36 -8.04 8.92 9.55
C ARG A 36 -6.68 9.15 8.90
N TYR A 37 -6.66 9.99 7.88
CA TYR A 37 -5.48 10.25 7.09
C TYR A 37 -5.33 11.74 6.82
N ALA A 38 -4.10 12.25 6.90
CA ALA A 38 -3.72 13.52 6.30
C ALA A 38 -3.60 13.33 4.79
N VAL A 39 -4.18 14.24 4.02
CA VAL A 39 -3.98 14.29 2.58
C VAL A 39 -2.65 15.01 2.33
N ILE A 40 -1.75 14.37 1.61
CA ILE A 40 -0.40 14.87 1.33
C ILE A 40 -0.16 15.08 -0.17
N ARG A 41 0.74 16.01 -0.49
CA ARG A 41 1.23 16.35 -1.83
C ARG A 41 2.75 16.40 -1.77
N GLU A 42 3.45 15.55 -2.52
CA GLU A 42 4.92 15.52 -2.49
C GLU A 42 5.45 15.45 -1.04
N ASP A 43 4.83 14.57 -0.24
CA ASP A 43 5.08 14.35 1.20
C ASP A 43 4.78 15.55 2.14
N LYS A 44 4.22 16.65 1.63
CA LYS A 44 3.75 17.80 2.42
C LYS A 44 2.28 17.66 2.78
N ASP A 45 1.95 17.91 4.04
CA ASP A 45 0.56 17.96 4.52
C ASP A 45 -0.18 19.15 3.89
N THR A 46 -1.38 18.90 3.38
CA THR A 46 -2.27 19.92 2.81
C THR A 46 -3.18 20.56 3.85
N GLY A 47 -3.19 20.05 5.09
CA GLY A 47 -4.16 20.39 6.13
C GLY A 47 -5.54 19.77 5.93
N CYS A 48 -5.73 19.00 4.86
CA CYS A 48 -6.95 18.25 4.61
C CYS A 48 -6.90 16.88 5.28
N MET A 49 -8.06 16.40 5.71
CA MET A 49 -8.19 15.09 6.33
C MET A 49 -9.24 14.24 5.58
N LEU A 50 -8.91 12.96 5.38
CA LEU A 50 -9.81 11.95 4.84
C LEU A 50 -10.06 10.87 5.89
N THR A 51 -11.32 10.48 6.09
CA THR A 51 -11.69 9.35 6.95
C THR A 51 -12.16 8.18 6.09
N LEU A 52 -11.53 7.03 6.29
CA LEU A 52 -11.92 5.75 5.70
C LEU A 52 -12.72 4.97 6.74
N ASP A 53 -14.04 5.04 6.66
CA ASP A 53 -14.95 4.40 7.62
C ASP A 53 -15.44 3.06 7.08
N GLN A 54 -15.05 1.97 7.73
CA GLN A 54 -15.49 0.61 7.39
C GLN A 54 -16.85 0.22 7.99
N ARG A 55 -17.37 0.99 8.95
CA ARG A 55 -18.66 0.73 9.60
C ARG A 55 -19.83 1.35 8.83
N ALA A 56 -19.57 2.39 8.06
CA ALA A 56 -20.54 2.98 7.14
C ALA A 56 -20.32 2.53 5.69
N ARG A 57 -21.37 2.65 4.87
CA ARG A 57 -21.33 2.37 3.43
C ARG A 57 -21.51 3.63 2.61
N GLY A 58 -20.79 3.71 1.51
CA GLY A 58 -20.96 4.71 0.46
C GLY A 58 -21.32 4.04 -0.87
N PRO A 59 -21.66 4.82 -1.91
CA PRO A 59 -21.85 4.27 -3.25
C PRO A 59 -20.54 3.66 -3.76
N GLY A 60 -20.49 2.33 -3.87
CA GLY A 60 -19.31 1.60 -4.35
C GLY A 60 -18.38 1.02 -3.28
N GLY A 61 -18.75 1.05 -1.99
CA GLY A 61 -17.94 0.39 -0.95
C GLY A 61 -18.17 0.88 0.48
N ASN A 62 -17.11 0.85 1.27
CA ASN A 62 -17.07 1.46 2.59
C ASN A 62 -17.07 2.98 2.46
N LYS A 63 -17.57 3.71 3.45
CA LYS A 63 -17.74 5.17 3.31
C LYS A 63 -16.39 5.89 3.42
N ALA A 64 -16.12 6.79 2.47
CA ALA A 64 -15.05 7.77 2.59
C ALA A 64 -15.64 9.14 2.93
N LEU A 65 -15.00 9.88 3.84
CA LEU A 65 -15.43 11.22 4.22
C LEU A 65 -14.26 12.20 4.18
N LEU A 66 -14.32 13.15 3.25
CA LEU A 66 -13.40 14.29 3.24
C LEU A 66 -13.86 15.30 4.30
N ALA A 67 -12.93 15.80 5.10
CA ALA A 67 -13.23 16.80 6.12
C ALA A 67 -13.82 18.07 5.47
N PRO A 68 -14.82 18.70 6.14
CA PRO A 68 -15.37 19.96 5.67
C PRO A 68 -14.26 21.01 5.61
N ALA A 69 -14.38 21.92 4.64
CA ALA A 69 -13.42 22.98 4.39
C ALA A 69 -12.03 22.56 3.88
N CYS A 70 -11.83 21.31 3.44
CA CYS A 70 -10.63 20.97 2.67
C CYS A 70 -10.45 21.93 1.47
N ARG A 71 -9.21 22.37 1.23
CA ARG A 71 -8.82 23.32 0.16
C ARG A 71 -7.88 22.71 -0.88
N ASP A 72 -7.44 21.45 -0.72
CA ASP A 72 -6.68 20.78 -1.78
C ASP A 72 -7.61 20.49 -2.97
N ASN A 73 -7.34 21.18 -4.08
CA ASN A 73 -8.16 21.07 -5.29
C ASN A 73 -8.22 19.64 -5.83
N GLY A 74 -7.17 18.83 -5.66
CA GLY A 74 -7.12 17.47 -6.19
C GLY A 74 -8.18 16.58 -5.54
N ILE A 75 -8.13 16.47 -4.21
CA ILE A 75 -9.06 15.62 -3.46
C ILE A 75 -10.48 16.20 -3.41
N VAL A 76 -10.62 17.53 -3.40
CA VAL A 76 -11.93 18.20 -3.40
C VAL A 76 -12.67 17.97 -4.72
N VAL A 77 -11.98 18.12 -5.86
CA VAL A 77 -12.60 17.88 -7.18
C VAL A 77 -12.90 16.40 -7.39
N PHE A 78 -12.04 15.53 -6.87
CA PHE A 78 -12.28 14.08 -6.90
C PHE A 78 -13.51 13.69 -6.09
N ASP A 79 -13.81 14.37 -4.98
CA ASP A 79 -14.99 14.15 -4.12
C ASP A 79 -15.17 12.66 -3.74
N PRO A 80 -14.25 12.10 -2.93
CA PRO A 80 -14.28 10.69 -2.56
C PRO A 80 -15.49 10.40 -1.65
N VAL A 81 -16.33 9.44 -2.06
CA VAL A 81 -17.53 9.03 -1.31
C VAL A 81 -17.46 7.60 -0.81
N ALA A 82 -16.62 6.77 -1.41
CA ALA A 82 -16.41 5.40 -0.98
C ALA A 82 -14.96 4.95 -1.15
N TRP A 83 -14.62 3.84 -0.48
CA TRP A 83 -13.35 3.16 -0.62
C TRP A 83 -13.47 1.64 -0.52
N THR A 84 -12.51 0.94 -1.11
CA THR A 84 -12.33 -0.51 -1.06
C THR A 84 -10.84 -0.85 -1.03
N ILE A 85 -10.52 -2.11 -0.69
CA ILE A 85 -9.21 -2.70 -0.98
C ILE A 85 -9.40 -3.67 -2.15
N GLU A 86 -8.66 -3.46 -3.24
CA GLU A 86 -8.69 -4.33 -4.43
C GLU A 86 -7.25 -4.77 -4.73
N ARG A 87 -6.92 -6.05 -4.55
CA ARG A 87 -5.56 -6.59 -4.80
C ARG A 87 -4.47 -5.77 -4.09
N ASP A 88 -4.67 -5.52 -2.80
CA ASP A 88 -3.76 -4.72 -1.94
C ASP A 88 -3.63 -3.23 -2.29
N LEU A 89 -4.43 -2.75 -3.24
CA LEU A 89 -4.56 -1.32 -3.53
C LEU A 89 -5.73 -0.73 -2.74
N LEU A 90 -5.50 0.43 -2.14
CA LEU A 90 -6.61 1.26 -1.71
C LEU A 90 -7.23 1.91 -2.94
N VAL A 91 -8.52 1.69 -3.14
CA VAL A 91 -9.28 2.30 -4.23
C VAL A 91 -10.24 3.31 -3.64
N LEU A 92 -10.07 4.58 -3.97
CA LEU A 92 -11.07 5.60 -3.68
C LEU A 92 -12.04 5.71 -4.85
N SER A 93 -13.33 5.78 -4.54
CA SER A 93 -14.40 6.01 -5.51
C SER A 93 -14.99 7.40 -5.31
N ALA A 94 -14.96 8.18 -6.39
CA ALA A 94 -15.55 9.51 -6.49
C ALA A 94 -17.08 9.43 -6.59
N ARG A 95 -17.77 10.51 -6.20
CA ARG A 95 -19.23 10.63 -6.38
C ARG A 95 -19.69 10.36 -7.82
N LYS A 96 -18.89 10.76 -8.81
CA LYS A 96 -19.17 10.59 -10.23
C LYS A 96 -18.76 9.22 -10.79
N GLY A 97 -18.31 8.29 -9.95
CA GLY A 97 -17.92 6.93 -10.35
C GLY A 97 -16.47 6.76 -10.80
N HIS A 98 -15.68 7.83 -10.83
CA HIS A 98 -14.23 7.73 -11.10
C HIS A 98 -13.53 6.99 -9.96
N LYS A 99 -12.51 6.21 -10.30
CA LYS A 99 -11.66 5.52 -9.33
C LYS A 99 -10.26 6.12 -9.32
N ALA A 100 -9.62 6.07 -8.17
CA ALA A 100 -8.19 6.35 -8.03
C ALA A 100 -7.56 5.24 -7.17
N HIS A 101 -6.43 4.72 -7.62
CA HIS A 101 -5.72 3.61 -6.99
C HIS A 101 -4.50 4.11 -6.24
N PHE A 102 -4.29 3.54 -5.05
CA PHE A 102 -3.20 3.91 -4.17
C PHE A 102 -2.47 2.67 -3.67
N GLU A 103 -1.14 2.72 -3.76
CA GLU A 103 -0.24 1.71 -3.24
C GLU A 103 0.20 2.06 -1.83
N ARG A 104 0.36 1.05 -0.96
CA ARG A 104 0.88 1.26 0.38
C ARG A 104 2.40 1.19 0.39
N GLY A 105 3.04 2.28 0.75
CA GLY A 105 4.47 2.28 1.04
C GLY A 105 4.80 1.48 2.31
N THR A 106 6.08 1.15 2.48
CA THR A 106 6.61 0.52 3.71
C THR A 106 6.49 1.45 4.92
N ASP A 107 6.40 2.76 4.68
CA ASP A 107 6.09 3.82 5.66
C ASP A 107 4.61 3.86 6.05
N GLY A 108 3.77 3.00 5.47
CA GLY A 108 2.32 2.95 5.69
C GLY A 108 1.54 4.05 4.98
N VAL A 109 2.20 4.91 4.20
CA VAL A 109 1.58 5.98 3.43
C VAL A 109 1.02 5.42 2.14
N TRP A 110 -0.24 5.75 1.85
CA TRP A 110 -0.85 5.42 0.58
C TRP A 110 -0.45 6.47 -0.47
N ARG A 111 0.07 6.05 -1.62
CA ARG A 111 0.47 6.94 -2.71
C ARG A 111 -0.29 6.59 -3.97
N ARG A 112 -0.88 7.61 -4.60
CA ARG A 112 -1.64 7.43 -5.84
C ARG A 112 -0.71 6.90 -6.94
N ASP A 113 -1.25 6.01 -7.78
CA ASP A 113 -0.60 5.58 -9.01
C ASP A 113 -0.17 6.82 -9.83
N PRO A 114 1.13 6.98 -10.15
CA PRO A 114 1.63 8.14 -10.88
C PRO A 114 1.06 8.27 -12.30
N THR A 115 0.52 7.19 -12.88
CA THR A 115 -0.11 7.19 -14.20
C THR A 115 -1.52 7.80 -14.18
N GLU A 116 -2.17 7.87 -13.01
CA GLU A 116 -3.53 8.39 -12.85
C GLU A 116 -3.58 9.90 -12.55
N GLY A 117 -2.43 10.55 -12.39
CA GLY A 117 -2.31 12.00 -12.33
C GLY A 117 -1.22 12.50 -11.38
N LYS A 118 -1.37 13.76 -10.95
CA LYS A 118 -0.43 14.44 -10.03
C LYS A 118 -0.18 13.66 -8.72
N SER A 119 0.93 13.92 -8.04
CA SER A 119 1.17 13.35 -6.70
C SER A 119 0.00 13.65 -5.76
N LEU A 120 -0.54 12.60 -5.12
CA LEU A 120 -1.54 12.65 -4.08
C LEU A 120 -1.31 11.45 -3.17
N GLY A 121 -1.35 11.65 -1.86
CA GLY A 121 -1.20 10.55 -0.92
C GLY A 121 -2.05 10.72 0.33
N LEU A 122 -2.14 9.65 1.11
CA LEU A 122 -2.85 9.58 2.38
C LEU A 122 -1.88 9.06 3.43
N LYS A 123 -1.46 9.95 4.33
CA LYS A 123 -0.60 9.60 5.46
C LYS A 123 -1.47 9.25 6.67
N PRO A 124 -1.33 8.05 7.27
CA PRO A 124 -2.05 7.71 8.50
C PRO A 124 -1.80 8.76 9.60
N LEU A 125 -2.85 9.09 10.35
CA LEU A 125 -2.80 9.96 11.53
C LEU A 125 -2.68 9.19 12.84
#